data_AF-A0A6P0TC16-F1
#
_entry.id   AF-A0A6P0TC16-F1
#
_cell.length_a   1.000
_cell.length_b   1.000
_cell.length_c   1.000
_cell.angle_alpha   90.00
_cell.angle_beta   90.00
_cell.angle_gamma   90.00
#
_symmetry.space_group_name_H-M   'P 1'
#
loop_
_entity.id
_entity.type
_entity.pdbx_description
1 polymer ?
#
loop_
_entity_poly.entity_id
_entity_poly.type
_entity_poly.pdbx_seq_one_letter_code
_entity_poly.pdbx_strand_id
1 'polypeptide(L)' 'MSLTQMSEKMVDIPSNHLNIMGYVDRSEVNGHGCRAVVWVQGCRRECPGCFNTASWPFAINQLI' A
#
# COMPACT_ATOMS: atom_id res chain seq x y z
N MET A 1 11.47 25.97 -14.69
CA MET A 1 11.13 24.54 -14.86
C MET A 1 9.85 24.31 -14.10
N SER A 2 8.77 23.98 -14.82
CA SER A 2 7.39 24.08 -14.34
C SER A 2 7.11 23.12 -13.18
N LEU A 3 6.49 23.61 -12.11
CA LEU A 3 6.05 22.85 -10.92
C LEU A 3 4.86 21.90 -11.21
N THR A 4 4.78 21.30 -12.41
CA THR A 4 3.53 20.68 -12.90
C THR A 4 3.67 19.25 -13.39
N GLN A 5 4.77 18.54 -13.08
CA GLN A 5 4.95 17.16 -13.54
C GLN A 5 5.49 16.23 -12.43
N MET A 6 4.78 16.11 -11.31
CA MET A 6 4.89 14.93 -10.43
C MET A 6 3.52 14.47 -9.92
N SER A 7 2.51 14.55 -10.79
CA SER A 7 1.34 13.68 -10.65
C SER A 7 1.82 12.27 -11.01
N GLU A 8 2.35 11.53 -10.05
CA GLU A 8 2.39 10.07 -10.14
C GLU A 8 0.99 9.63 -10.58
N LYS A 9 0.88 9.08 -11.79
CA LYS A 9 -0.41 8.61 -12.32
C LYS A 9 -0.91 7.58 -11.32
N MET A 10 -1.90 7.97 -10.52
CA MET A 10 -2.63 7.02 -9.69
C MET A 10 -3.11 5.90 -10.61
N VAL A 11 -2.76 4.66 -10.28
CA VAL A 11 -3.23 3.50 -11.04
C VAL A 11 -4.75 3.47 -11.02
N ASP A 12 -5.35 3.23 -12.18
CA ASP A 12 -6.78 2.96 -12.29
C ASP A 12 -7.05 1.55 -11.73
N ILE A 13 -7.62 1.50 -10.52
CA ILE A 13 -8.01 0.25 -9.86
C ILE A 13 -9.52 0.10 -10.09
N PRO A 14 -9.98 -1.03 -10.68
CA PRO A 14 -11.40 -1.24 -10.90
C PRO A 14 -12.18 -1.17 -9.59
N SER A 15 -13.40 -0.62 -9.65
CA SER A 15 -14.31 -0.63 -8.50
C SER A 15 -14.51 -2.08 -8.02
N ASN A 16 -14.45 -2.31 -6.71
CA ASN A 16 -14.48 -3.61 -6.02
C ASN A 16 -13.19 -4.43 -6.00
N HIS A 17 -12.05 -3.89 -6.40
CA HIS A 17 -10.75 -4.54 -6.20
C HIS A 17 -9.92 -3.84 -5.12
N LEU A 18 -9.10 -4.61 -4.42
CA LEU A 18 -8.03 -4.11 -3.55
C LEU A 18 -6.68 -4.41 -4.17
N ASN A 19 -5.80 -3.41 -4.25
CA ASN A 19 -4.39 -3.61 -4.58
C ASN A 19 -3.61 -3.90 -3.30
N ILE A 20 -3.34 -5.18 -3.06
CA ILE A 20 -2.73 -5.69 -1.82
C ILE A 20 -1.21 -5.77 -1.99
N MET A 21 -0.47 -5.31 -0.98
CA MET A 21 0.97 -5.51 -0.82
C MET A 21 1.26 -6.86 -0.15
N GLY A 22 0.46 -7.24 0.85
CA GLY A 22 0.56 -8.54 1.51
C GLY A 22 -0.61 -8.84 2.43
N TYR A 23 -0.73 -10.12 2.78
CA TYR A 23 -1.74 -10.66 3.69
C TYR A 23 -1.08 -11.53 4.76
N VAL A 24 -1.57 -11.42 6.00
CA VAL A 24 -1.21 -12.30 7.11
C VAL A 24 -2.48 -12.82 7.75
N ASP A 25 -2.65 -14.13 7.78
CA ASP A 25 -3.86 -14.76 8.31
C ASP A 25 -4.03 -14.59 9.82
N ARG A 26 -2.92 -14.64 10.57
CA ARG A 26 -2.89 -14.49 12.02
C ARG A 26 -1.72 -13.62 12.47
N SER A 27 -2.02 -12.53 13.14
CA SER A 27 -1.06 -11.60 13.72
C SER A 27 -1.45 -11.23 15.14
N GLU A 28 -0.50 -11.29 16.06
CA GLU A 28 -0.64 -10.84 17.46
C GLU A 28 0.07 -9.51 17.73
N VAL A 29 0.70 -8.93 16.71
CA VAL A 29 1.53 -7.71 16.81
C VAL A 29 0.95 -6.52 16.05
N ASN A 30 -0.04 -6.73 15.18
CA ASN A 30 -0.70 -5.68 14.40
C ASN A 30 -2.08 -5.31 14.97
N GLY A 31 -2.19 -5.29 16.30
CA GLY A 31 -3.42 -4.94 17.02
C GLY A 31 -3.67 -5.84 18.22
N HIS A 32 -4.74 -5.57 18.97
CA HIS A 32 -5.10 -6.38 20.14
C HIS A 32 -5.65 -7.76 19.75
N GLY A 33 -5.11 -8.81 20.39
CA GLY A 33 -5.49 -10.20 20.15
C GLY A 33 -4.94 -10.73 18.82
N CYS A 34 -5.54 -11.80 18.30
CA CYS A 34 -5.18 -12.37 17.00
C CYS A 34 -6.03 -11.76 15.88
N ARG A 35 -5.38 -11.16 14.87
CA ARG A 35 -6.02 -10.48 13.74
C ARG A 35 -5.48 -10.98 12.41
N ALA A 36 -6.34 -11.04 11.40
CA ALA A 36 -5.88 -11.05 10.01
C ALA A 36 -5.45 -9.63 9.62
N VAL A 37 -4.41 -9.50 8.80
CA VAL A 37 -3.83 -8.23 8.39
C VAL A 37 -3.80 -8.16 6.88
N VAL A 38 -4.34 -7.08 6.32
CA VAL A 38 -4.24 -6.73 4.91
C VAL A 38 -3.41 -5.46 4.80
N TRP A 39 -2.27 -5.53 4.12
CA TRP A 39 -1.49 -4.34 3.76
C TRP A 39 -1.82 -3.94 2.32
N VAL A 40 -2.18 -2.68 2.11
CA VAL A 40 -2.49 -2.15 0.77
C VAL A 40 -1.25 -1.52 0.12
N GLN A 41 -1.22 -1.50 -1.20
CA GLN A 41 -0.14 -0.96 -2.01
C GLN A 41 -0.36 0.53 -2.33
N GLY A 42 0.66 1.36 -2.12
CA GLY A 42 0.69 2.80 -2.36
C GLY A 42 0.73 3.62 -1.07
N CYS A 43 1.77 4.43 -0.88
CA CYS A 43 1.88 5.35 0.26
C CYS A 43 2.69 6.61 -0.07
N ARG A 44 2.03 7.78 -0.10
CA ARG A 44 2.66 9.08 -0.42
C ARG A 44 3.59 9.64 0.66
N ARG A 45 3.59 9.05 1.85
CA ARG A 45 4.27 9.64 3.01
C ARG A 45 5.76 9.36 3.03
N GLU A 46 6.18 8.24 2.45
CA GLU A 46 7.59 7.83 2.34
C GLU A 46 8.41 8.10 3.60
N CYS A 47 7.85 7.72 4.76
CA CYS A 47 8.39 8.14 6.06
C CYS A 47 9.84 7.66 6.24
N PRO A 48 10.74 8.49 6.81
CA PRO A 48 12.06 8.04 7.23
C PRO A 48 11.95 6.84 8.19
N GLY A 49 12.70 5.77 7.92
CA GLY A 49 12.66 4.54 8.72
C GLY A 49 11.43 3.66 8.51
N CYS A 50 10.64 3.88 7.43
CA CYS A 50 9.55 2.98 7.09
C CYS A 50 10.06 1.55 6.90
N PHE A 51 9.50 0.61 7.64
CA PHE A 51 9.85 -0.81 7.52
C PHE A 51 9.28 -1.46 6.24
N ASN A 52 8.30 -0.82 5.60
CA ASN A 52 7.60 -1.30 4.41
C ASN A 52 7.81 -0.36 3.21
N THR A 53 9.05 -0.10 2.82
CA THR A 53 9.35 0.76 1.65
C THR A 53 8.78 0.20 0.34
N ALA A 54 8.62 -1.12 0.24
CA ALA A 54 8.01 -1.77 -0.92
C ALA A 54 6.52 -1.39 -1.13
N SER A 55 5.83 -0.89 -0.10
CA SER A 55 4.44 -0.44 -0.23
C SER A 55 4.31 0.99 -0.75
N TRP A 56 5.40 1.74 -0.95
CA TRP A 56 5.33 3.14 -1.37
C TRP A 56 4.80 3.32 -2.80
N PRO A 57 5.27 2.57 -3.80
CA PRO A 57 4.87 2.82 -5.18
C PRO A 57 3.37 2.70 -5.38
N PHE A 58 2.77 3.71 -6.02
CA PHE A 58 1.42 3.61 -6.59
C PHE A 58 1.50 2.84 -7.93
N ALA A 59 1.77 1.54 -7.83
CA ALA A 59 1.80 0.58 -8.94
C ALA A 59 0.94 -0.65 -8.60
N ILE A 60 0.45 -1.37 -9.61
CA ILE A 60 -0.25 -2.64 -9.38
C ILE A 60 0.74 -3.64 -8.76
N ASN A 61 0.36 -4.26 -7.64
CA ASN A 61 1.06 -5.39 -7.05
C ASN A 61 0.20 -6.66 -7.14
N GLN A 62 -0.92 -6.70 -6.42
CA GLN A 62 -1.86 -7.81 -6.46
C GLN A 62 -3.29 -7.27 -6.34
N LEU A 63 -4.05 -7.34 -7.43
CA LEU A 63 -5.49 -7.04 -7.40
C LEU A 63 -6.27 -8.28 -6.96
N ILE A 64 -7.12 -8.12 -5.95
CA ILE A 64 -8.09 -9.13 -5.49
C ILE A 64 -9.48 -8.50 -5.50
#